data_AF-A0AAJ7FIV1-F1
#
_entry.id   AF-A0AAJ7FIV1-F1
#
_cell.length_a   1.000
_cell.length_b   1.000
_cell.length_c   1.000
_cell.angle_alpha   90.00
_cell.angle_beta   90.00
_cell.angle_gamma   90.00
#
_symmetry.space_group_name_H-M   'P 1'
#
loop_
_entity.id
_entity.type
_entity.pdbx_description
1 polymer ?
#
loop_
_entity_poly.entity_id
_entity_poly.type
_entity_poly.pdbx_seq_one_letter_code
_entity_poly.pdbx_strand_id
1 'polypeptide(L)'
;MGVKGESKQVFFKAILLLLINLFIINESECDNWSNSNINEVGFDNPLFCMDNKKCISIDHCPEMLGLMNQKALPVHRFRQLICGYLGTFPKVCCEITRDITNPIFESQKPVSKLWPDWNCGKSLIRSNLETLGTYPFVARIGYINTATEETKYPCSGSILNDRTILTTATCALATTDTYKLNSVLVGDFNSQTDPDCNILFCGLPAQTHEISYVVKHPEFDAQTFRNNVALLRLKSSMNFTVTTQPICISTDQEYYNIGRTANLIGWGKMSNEKEKELEQQRLTMKLLAKEDCSNYLKRGLSVELCALGEQEPCSGYSGSPLVQKHGNTYILVGMLSYGSDCNKQNLPSAFTNVQGYASWIMENA
;
A
#
# COMPACT_ATOMS: atom_id res chain seq x y z
N MET A 1 39.14 -6.66 28.96
CA MET A 1 39.70 -6.56 27.59
C MET A 1 39.07 -7.68 26.79
N GLY A 2 37.99 -7.47 26.00
CA GLY A 2 38.06 -6.97 24.62
C GLY A 2 38.79 -8.01 23.76
N VAL A 3 38.23 -8.69 22.76
CA VAL A 3 37.35 -8.29 21.64
C VAL A 3 36.68 -9.60 21.12
N LYS A 4 35.35 -9.78 21.11
CA LYS A 4 34.32 -9.39 20.13
C LYS A 4 34.58 -9.82 18.66
N GLY A 5 33.77 -10.77 18.19
CA GLY A 5 33.20 -10.69 16.84
C GLY A 5 33.51 -11.85 15.90
N GLU A 6 32.88 -13.02 16.07
CA GLU A 6 32.87 -14.03 14.99
C GLU A 6 31.71 -15.04 15.02
N SER A 7 30.64 -14.79 15.79
CA SER A 7 29.53 -15.77 15.95
C SER A 7 28.24 -15.40 15.21
N LYS A 8 28.18 -14.27 14.48
CA LYS A 8 26.95 -13.81 13.80
C LYS A 8 26.85 -14.10 12.30
N GLN A 9 27.85 -14.74 11.70
CA GLN A 9 27.87 -14.98 10.25
C GLN A 9 27.39 -16.39 9.83
N VAL A 10 27.18 -17.30 10.77
CA VAL A 10 26.80 -18.70 10.48
C VAL A 10 25.28 -18.89 10.40
N PHE A 11 24.48 -18.07 11.09
CA PHE A 11 23.01 -18.15 11.02
C PHE A 11 22.43 -17.52 9.73
N PHE A 12 23.17 -16.64 9.05
CA PHE A 12 22.74 -15.99 7.82
C PHE A 12 22.82 -16.89 6.58
N LYS A 13 23.55 -18.01 6.67
CA LYS A 13 23.71 -18.97 5.58
C LYS A 13 22.81 -20.20 5.71
N ALA A 14 22.28 -20.54 6.89
CA ALA A 14 21.51 -21.78 7.07
C ALA A 14 20.07 -21.73 6.52
N ILE A 15 19.51 -20.54 6.27
CA ILE A 15 18.20 -20.39 5.58
C ILE A 15 18.39 -20.13 4.07
N LEU A 16 19.60 -19.75 3.65
CA LEU A 16 19.94 -19.46 2.25
C LEU A 16 20.75 -20.59 1.55
N LEU A 17 21.35 -21.52 2.30
CA LEU A 17 22.10 -22.67 1.76
C LEU A 17 21.25 -23.90 1.40
N LEU A 18 19.92 -23.77 1.29
CA LEU A 18 19.13 -24.69 0.45
C LEU A 18 19.04 -24.20 -1.01
N LEU A 19 19.61 -23.03 -1.34
CA LEU A 19 19.70 -22.51 -2.70
C LEU A 19 21.07 -21.87 -2.94
N ILE A 20 21.99 -22.71 -3.43
CA ILE A 20 23.08 -22.46 -4.39
C ILE A 20 24.18 -21.43 -4.03
N ASN A 21 25.42 -21.93 -4.18
CA ASN A 21 26.72 -21.29 -3.95
C ASN A 21 27.28 -20.64 -5.24
N LEU A 22 27.95 -19.48 -5.08
CA LEU A 22 29.14 -18.97 -5.81
C LEU A 22 28.95 -18.54 -7.29
N PHE A 23 29.49 -17.46 -7.88
CA PHE A 23 30.56 -16.48 -7.56
C PHE A 23 30.40 -15.22 -8.47
N ILE A 24 30.81 -14.07 -7.91
CA ILE A 24 31.55 -12.90 -8.48
C ILE A 24 30.91 -12.02 -9.58
N ILE A 25 30.80 -10.74 -9.20
CA ILE A 25 30.38 -9.54 -9.94
C ILE A 25 31.54 -8.98 -10.78
N ASN A 26 31.24 -8.32 -11.88
CA ASN A 26 32.01 -7.17 -12.35
C ASN A 26 31.08 -6.11 -12.97
N GLU A 27 31.23 -4.85 -12.55
CA GLU A 27 30.44 -3.67 -12.92
C GLU A 27 31.39 -2.64 -13.58
N SER A 28 31.01 -2.14 -14.75
CA SER A 28 31.64 -1.05 -15.53
C SER A 28 30.60 -0.69 -16.62
N GLU A 29 30.12 0.51 -16.89
CA GLU A 29 30.53 1.89 -16.67
C GLU A 29 29.27 2.77 -16.71
N CYS A 30 29.18 3.78 -15.84
CA CYS A 30 28.37 4.97 -16.08
C CYS A 30 29.35 6.10 -16.40
N ASP A 31 29.26 6.69 -17.58
CA ASP A 31 29.68 8.09 -17.76
C ASP A 31 29.09 8.71 -19.03
N ASN A 32 28.89 10.03 -18.91
CA ASN A 32 28.61 11.02 -19.94
C ASN A 32 27.14 11.27 -20.31
N TRP A 33 26.56 12.32 -19.71
CA TRP A 33 26.33 13.51 -20.53
C TRP A 33 26.31 14.81 -19.70
N SER A 34 27.31 15.65 -19.95
CA SER A 34 27.40 17.03 -19.47
C SER A 34 26.82 18.02 -20.49
N ASN A 35 26.05 18.97 -19.96
CA ASN A 35 25.97 20.39 -20.35
C ASN A 35 25.70 20.79 -21.80
N SER A 36 24.59 21.52 -21.97
CA SER A 36 24.58 22.73 -22.81
C SER A 36 23.60 23.77 -22.28
N ASN A 37 24.13 24.95 -21.94
CA ASN A 37 23.43 26.20 -21.66
C ASN A 37 22.59 26.66 -22.85
N ILE A 38 21.36 27.13 -22.59
CA ILE A 38 20.65 28.05 -23.49
C ILE A 38 20.16 29.22 -22.64
N ASN A 39 20.62 30.41 -23.03
CA ASN A 39 20.33 31.70 -22.41
C ASN A 39 18.90 32.18 -22.67
N GLU A 40 18.47 32.99 -21.70
CA GLU A 40 17.32 33.88 -21.59
C GLU A 40 16.78 34.51 -22.89
N VAL A 41 15.45 34.48 -23.01
CA VAL A 41 14.64 35.55 -23.62
C VAL A 41 13.52 35.87 -22.62
N GLY A 42 13.53 37.11 -22.12
CA GLY A 42 12.59 37.61 -21.12
C GLY A 42 11.20 37.91 -21.66
N PHE A 43 10.21 37.68 -20.80
CA PHE A 43 8.93 38.40 -20.80
C PHE A 43 8.70 38.93 -19.39
N ASP A 44 8.90 40.23 -19.21
CA ASP A 44 8.53 40.98 -18.01
C ASP A 44 7.01 41.13 -17.93
N ASN A 45 6.42 40.60 -16.85
CA ASN A 45 5.36 41.27 -16.07
C ASN A 45 5.09 40.48 -14.77
N PRO A 46 5.41 41.00 -13.57
CA PRO A 46 4.93 40.40 -12.33
C PRO A 46 3.42 40.62 -12.25
N LEU A 47 2.62 39.55 -12.16
CA LEU A 47 1.16 39.64 -11.97
C LEU A 47 0.86 40.39 -10.66
N PHE A 48 0.55 41.69 -10.76
CA PHE A 48 0.03 42.47 -9.65
C PHE A 48 -1.43 42.09 -9.38
N CYS A 49 -1.75 41.78 -8.13
CA CYS A 49 -3.13 41.60 -7.69
C CYS A 49 -3.87 42.94 -7.72
N MET A 50 -5.04 42.99 -8.37
CA MET A 50 -5.91 44.16 -8.33
C MET A 50 -6.65 44.27 -6.99
N ASP A 51 -6.93 45.51 -6.56
CA ASP A 51 -7.85 45.93 -5.49
C ASP A 51 -7.78 45.15 -4.16
N ASN A 52 -7.19 45.74 -3.11
CA ASN A 52 -7.12 45.24 -1.72
C ASN A 52 -6.65 43.78 -1.51
N LYS A 53 -6.25 43.08 -2.56
CA LYS A 53 -5.76 41.70 -2.53
C LYS A 53 -4.25 41.65 -2.54
N LYS A 54 -3.67 40.69 -1.81
CA LYS A 54 -2.23 40.44 -1.80
C LYS A 54 -1.92 39.07 -2.39
N CYS A 55 -0.75 38.98 -3.03
CA CYS A 55 -0.22 37.72 -3.50
C CYS A 55 0.35 36.91 -2.32
N ILE A 56 -0.46 35.99 -1.78
CA ILE A 56 -0.12 35.17 -0.61
C ILE A 56 -0.11 33.69 -0.96
N SER A 57 0.50 32.87 -0.10
CA SER A 57 0.53 31.43 -0.30
C SER A 57 -0.90 30.86 -0.30
N ILE A 58 -1.15 29.88 -1.17
CA ILE A 58 -2.52 29.40 -1.44
C ILE A 58 -3.20 28.77 -0.23
N ASP A 59 -2.41 28.15 0.64
CA ASP A 59 -2.80 27.60 1.94
C ASP A 59 -3.21 28.67 2.97
N HIS A 60 -2.88 29.94 2.72
CA HIS A 60 -3.24 31.08 3.55
C HIS A 60 -4.38 31.92 2.96
N CYS A 61 -5.02 31.44 1.88
CA CYS A 61 -6.16 32.11 1.26
C CYS A 61 -7.48 31.37 1.53
N PRO A 62 -8.36 31.87 2.43
CA PRO A 62 -9.60 31.18 2.80
C PRO A 62 -10.55 30.92 1.64
N GLU A 63 -10.63 31.87 0.70
CA GLU A 63 -11.45 31.76 -0.52
C GLU A 63 -10.99 30.59 -1.39
N MET A 64 -9.66 30.45 -1.55
CA MET A 64 -9.07 29.37 -2.35
C MET A 64 -9.12 28.03 -1.63
N LEU A 65 -8.96 27.99 -0.30
CA LEU A 65 -9.22 26.79 0.48
C LEU A 65 -10.67 26.33 0.33
N GLY A 66 -11.64 27.24 0.33
CA GLY A 66 -13.05 26.93 0.06
C GLY A 66 -13.27 26.33 -1.34
N LEU A 67 -12.69 26.95 -2.37
CA LEU A 67 -12.79 26.48 -3.76
C LEU A 67 -12.08 25.14 -4.01
N MET A 68 -10.93 24.91 -3.36
CA MET A 68 -10.20 23.64 -3.40
C MET A 68 -10.97 22.53 -2.66
N ASN A 69 -11.51 22.84 -1.49
CA ASN A 69 -12.31 21.90 -0.70
C ASN A 69 -13.62 21.50 -1.38
N GLN A 70 -14.21 22.39 -2.19
CA GLN A 70 -15.42 22.12 -2.96
C GLN A 70 -15.14 21.45 -4.33
N LYS A 71 -13.88 21.18 -4.70
CA LYS A 71 -13.47 20.69 -6.04
C LYS A 71 -14.05 21.52 -7.20
N ALA A 72 -14.31 22.81 -6.97
CA ALA A 72 -15.05 23.68 -7.89
C ALA A 72 -14.20 24.16 -9.09
N LEU A 73 -12.88 23.93 -9.09
CA LEU A 73 -11.95 24.40 -10.11
C LEU A 73 -11.10 23.26 -10.69
N PRO A 74 -11.24 22.94 -11.99
CA PRO A 74 -10.37 22.00 -12.68
C PRO A 74 -8.89 22.42 -12.66
N VAL A 75 -7.98 21.44 -12.52
CA VAL A 75 -6.52 21.65 -12.36
C VAL A 75 -5.89 22.52 -13.48
N HIS A 76 -6.43 22.49 -14.70
CA HIS A 76 -5.93 23.29 -15.81
C HIS A 76 -6.27 24.79 -15.70
N ARG A 77 -7.34 25.16 -14.99
CA ARG A 77 -7.71 26.56 -14.69
C ARG A 77 -6.86 27.15 -13.57
N PHE A 78 -6.27 26.29 -12.73
CA PHE A 78 -5.50 26.67 -11.56
C PHE A 78 -4.26 27.50 -11.89
N ARG A 79 -3.60 27.20 -13.03
CA ARG A 79 -2.45 27.98 -13.52
C ARG A 79 -2.78 29.44 -13.84
N GLN A 80 -4.04 29.75 -14.10
CA GLN A 80 -4.48 31.11 -14.43
C GLN A 80 -4.71 32.00 -13.19
N LEU A 81 -4.70 31.42 -11.98
CA LEU A 81 -4.94 32.11 -10.71
C LEU A 81 -3.64 32.42 -9.95
N ILE A 82 -2.49 31.99 -10.48
CA ILE A 82 -1.19 32.11 -9.81
C ILE A 82 -0.64 33.51 -10.02
N CYS A 83 -0.39 34.22 -8.92
CA CYS A 83 0.25 35.55 -8.94
C CYS A 83 1.77 35.48 -8.70
N GLY A 84 2.29 34.32 -8.30
CA GLY A 84 3.72 34.10 -8.09
C GLY A 84 4.03 32.79 -7.37
N TYR A 85 5.29 32.63 -6.96
CA TYR A 85 5.75 31.44 -6.23
C TYR A 85 6.57 31.82 -4.99
N LEU A 86 6.61 30.93 -4.00
CA LEU A 86 7.61 30.91 -2.93
C LEU A 86 8.38 29.58 -3.04
N GLY A 87 9.54 29.58 -3.69
CA GLY A 87 10.19 28.34 -4.08
C GLY A 87 9.30 27.58 -5.09
N THR A 88 8.90 26.36 -4.76
CA THR A 88 7.97 25.55 -5.58
C THR A 88 6.48 25.74 -5.22
N PHE A 89 6.18 26.51 -4.17
CA PHE A 89 4.81 26.68 -3.69
C PHE A 89 4.08 27.82 -4.44
N PRO A 90 2.89 27.57 -5.01
CA PRO A 90 2.13 28.59 -5.75
C PRO A 90 1.45 29.60 -4.82
N LYS A 91 1.51 30.88 -5.19
CA LYS A 91 0.80 31.99 -4.55
C LYS A 91 -0.39 32.45 -5.40
N VAL A 92 -1.41 32.97 -4.73
CA VAL A 92 -2.67 33.46 -5.33
C VAL A 92 -3.04 34.82 -4.74
N CYS A 93 -3.82 35.61 -5.49
CA CYS A 93 -4.32 36.90 -5.03
C CYS A 93 -5.49 36.69 -4.06
N CYS A 94 -5.33 37.09 -2.79
CA CYS A 94 -6.35 36.89 -1.74
C CYS A 94 -6.56 38.15 -0.90
N GLU A 95 -7.78 38.33 -0.40
CA GLU A 95 -8.13 39.45 0.49
C GLU A 95 -7.64 39.17 1.93
N ILE A 96 -7.02 40.17 2.57
CA ILE A 96 -6.55 40.04 3.97
C ILE A 96 -7.63 40.61 4.88
N THR A 97 -8.50 39.75 5.40
CA THR A 97 -9.39 40.11 6.50
C THR A 97 -8.56 40.27 7.78
N ARG A 98 -8.35 41.52 8.20
CA ARG A 98 -7.82 41.83 9.53
C ARG A 98 -8.96 41.69 10.53
N ASP A 99 -9.12 40.51 11.13
CA ASP A 99 -9.47 40.45 12.54
C ASP A 99 -9.22 39.06 13.14
N ILE A 100 -8.33 39.05 14.14
CA ILE A 100 -8.03 37.92 15.01
C ILE A 100 -8.90 38.12 16.25
N THR A 101 -9.98 37.35 16.38
CA THR A 101 -10.54 37.01 17.70
C THR A 101 -11.03 35.57 17.67
N ASN A 102 -10.41 34.76 18.52
CA ASN A 102 -10.64 33.33 18.74
C ASN A 102 -12.12 32.90 18.61
N PRO A 103 -12.42 31.83 17.86
CA PRO A 103 -13.54 30.97 18.17
C PRO A 103 -13.10 29.94 19.21
N ILE A 104 -13.93 29.85 20.24
CA ILE A 104 -13.94 28.88 21.32
C ILE A 104 -13.69 27.46 20.78
N PHE A 105 -12.67 26.80 21.32
CA PHE A 105 -12.34 25.41 21.07
C PHE A 105 -13.43 24.53 21.73
N GLU A 106 -14.57 24.41 21.07
CA GLU A 106 -15.49 23.32 21.33
C GLU A 106 -14.88 22.07 20.72
N SER A 107 -14.61 21.07 21.57
CA SER A 107 -13.94 19.82 21.22
C SER A 107 -14.76 19.01 20.22
N GLN A 108 -14.66 19.33 18.93
CA GLN A 108 -15.04 18.42 17.87
C GLN A 108 -13.83 17.53 17.58
N LYS A 109 -13.97 16.24 17.89
CA LYS A 109 -13.02 15.19 17.49
C LYS A 109 -12.68 15.37 16.01
N PRO A 110 -11.40 15.20 15.59
CA PRO A 110 -11.06 15.25 14.18
C PRO A 110 -11.89 14.20 13.44
N VAL A 111 -12.62 14.64 12.41
CA VAL A 111 -13.30 13.75 11.46
C VAL A 111 -12.21 12.95 10.78
N SER A 112 -12.31 11.62 10.83
CA SER A 112 -11.28 10.74 10.31
C SER A 112 -11.02 10.96 8.82
N LYS A 113 -9.76 11.27 8.48
CA LYS A 113 -9.37 11.49 7.08
C LYS A 113 -9.02 10.15 6.44
N LEU A 114 -9.96 9.60 5.68
CA LEU A 114 -9.76 8.40 4.86
C LEU A 114 -9.12 8.79 3.54
N TRP A 115 -8.06 8.09 3.15
CA TRP A 115 -7.42 8.24 1.85
C TRP A 115 -7.66 6.99 0.98
N PRO A 116 -8.01 7.16 -0.30
CA PRO A 116 -8.35 8.43 -0.96
C PRO A 116 -9.69 9.02 -0.46
N ASP A 117 -9.85 10.36 -0.52
CA ASP A 117 -11.03 11.10 -0.01
C ASP A 117 -12.36 10.81 -0.79
N TRP A 118 -12.39 9.83 -1.69
CA TRP A 118 -13.59 9.44 -2.47
C TRP A 118 -13.64 7.94 -2.77
N ASN A 119 -14.83 7.34 -2.66
CA ASN A 119 -15.24 5.99 -3.12
C ASN A 119 -14.23 4.83 -2.96
N CYS A 120 -13.49 4.78 -1.86
CA CYS A 120 -12.67 3.63 -1.51
C CYS A 120 -13.37 2.69 -0.51
N GLY A 121 -12.81 1.48 -0.37
CA GLY A 121 -13.22 0.51 0.64
C GLY A 121 -14.67 0.04 0.49
N LYS A 122 -15.28 0.19 -0.68
CA LYS A 122 -16.66 -0.25 -0.94
C LYS A 122 -16.66 -1.63 -1.58
N SER A 123 -17.56 -2.48 -1.10
CA SER A 123 -18.02 -3.64 -1.86
C SER A 123 -19.43 -3.32 -2.37
N LEU A 124 -19.68 -3.65 -3.64
CA LEU A 124 -21.01 -3.56 -4.24
C LEU A 124 -21.88 -4.79 -3.90
N ILE A 125 -21.28 -5.80 -3.25
CA ILE A 125 -21.97 -7.00 -2.76
C ILE A 125 -22.46 -6.74 -1.33
N ARG A 126 -23.66 -7.27 -1.02
CA ARG A 126 -24.24 -7.13 0.32
C ARG A 126 -23.35 -7.78 1.37
N SER A 127 -23.23 -7.11 2.51
CA SER A 127 -22.20 -7.32 3.53
C SER A 127 -22.16 -8.69 4.21
N ASN A 128 -23.17 -9.54 4.01
CA ASN A 128 -23.32 -10.85 4.66
C ASN A 128 -23.02 -12.04 3.74
N LEU A 129 -22.63 -11.80 2.48
CA LEU A 129 -22.27 -12.84 1.53
C LEU A 129 -20.77 -12.78 1.27
N GLU A 130 -20.09 -13.90 1.51
CA GLU A 130 -18.69 -14.11 1.12
C GLU A 130 -18.68 -14.76 -0.27
N THR A 131 -18.49 -13.95 -1.31
CA THR A 131 -18.55 -14.41 -2.70
C THR A 131 -17.74 -13.46 -3.60
N LEU A 132 -17.75 -13.75 -4.90
CA LEU A 132 -17.21 -12.89 -5.95
C LEU A 132 -17.58 -11.41 -5.73
N GLY A 133 -16.59 -10.53 -5.68
CA GLY A 133 -16.78 -9.09 -5.47
C GLY A 133 -16.99 -8.64 -4.02
N THR A 134 -16.93 -9.54 -3.04
CA THR A 134 -16.99 -9.16 -1.61
C THR A 134 -15.73 -8.38 -1.19
N TYR A 135 -14.55 -8.77 -1.67
CA TYR A 135 -13.28 -8.07 -1.39
C TYR A 135 -12.59 -7.62 -2.70
N PRO A 136 -13.18 -6.64 -3.41
CA PRO A 136 -12.76 -6.24 -4.76
C PRO A 136 -11.43 -5.47 -4.78
N PHE A 137 -10.81 -5.25 -3.63
CA PHE A 137 -9.59 -4.46 -3.47
C PHE A 137 -8.33 -5.29 -3.28
N VAL A 138 -8.43 -6.62 -3.31
CA VAL A 138 -7.27 -7.51 -3.20
C VAL A 138 -6.76 -7.87 -4.58
N ALA A 139 -5.46 -7.78 -4.78
CA ALA A 139 -4.76 -8.14 -6.01
C ALA A 139 -3.81 -9.31 -5.77
N ARG A 140 -3.59 -10.14 -6.79
CA ARG A 140 -2.55 -11.20 -6.78
C ARG A 140 -1.31 -10.69 -7.48
N ILE A 141 -0.13 -10.94 -6.91
CA ILE A 141 1.15 -10.49 -7.45
C ILE A 141 1.85 -11.67 -8.12
N GLY A 142 2.05 -11.55 -9.43
CA GLY A 142 2.57 -12.58 -10.32
C GLY A 142 4.08 -12.53 -10.48
N TYR A 143 4.69 -13.71 -10.40
CA TYR A 143 6.11 -13.93 -10.66
C TYR A 143 6.23 -14.94 -11.80
N ILE A 144 6.89 -14.53 -12.87
CA ILE A 144 7.08 -15.36 -14.05
C ILE A 144 8.32 -16.23 -13.90
N ASN A 145 8.18 -17.51 -14.23
CA ASN A 145 9.32 -18.39 -14.42
C ASN A 145 10.01 -18.04 -15.75
N THR A 146 11.26 -17.61 -15.69
CA THR A 146 12.03 -17.19 -16.87
C THR A 146 12.33 -18.32 -17.86
N ALA A 147 12.22 -19.59 -17.44
CA ALA A 147 12.45 -20.74 -18.31
C ALA A 147 11.15 -21.32 -18.91
N THR A 148 10.05 -21.33 -18.15
CA THR A 148 8.78 -21.95 -18.58
C THR A 148 7.69 -20.96 -18.95
N GLU A 149 7.91 -19.67 -18.69
CA GLU A 149 6.91 -18.58 -18.80
C GLU A 149 5.67 -18.76 -17.92
N GLU A 150 5.66 -19.77 -17.04
CA GLU A 150 4.60 -20.00 -16.07
C GLU A 150 4.61 -18.92 -15.00
N THR A 151 3.47 -18.27 -14.76
CA THR A 151 3.33 -17.26 -13.71
C THR A 151 2.71 -17.85 -12.45
N LYS A 152 3.34 -17.59 -11.30
CA LYS A 152 2.83 -17.98 -9.98
C LYS A 152 2.48 -16.77 -9.14
N TYR A 153 1.49 -16.92 -8.26
CA TYR A 153 0.97 -15.85 -7.41
C TYR A 153 1.11 -16.20 -5.91
N PRO A 154 2.33 -16.15 -5.34
CA PRO A 154 2.59 -16.43 -3.93
C PRO A 154 2.32 -15.23 -3.01
N CYS A 155 2.15 -14.03 -3.57
CA CYS A 155 1.91 -12.79 -2.85
C CYS A 155 0.60 -12.13 -3.28
N SER A 156 0.06 -11.32 -2.37
CA SER A 156 -1.09 -10.46 -2.59
C SER A 156 -0.73 -8.99 -2.33
N GLY A 157 -1.62 -8.09 -2.76
CA GLY A 157 -1.53 -6.67 -2.50
C GLY A 157 -2.91 -6.03 -2.44
N SER A 158 -2.94 -4.72 -2.18
CA SER A 158 -4.16 -3.92 -2.08
C SER A 158 -4.20 -2.84 -3.15
N ILE A 159 -5.32 -2.70 -3.83
CA ILE A 159 -5.52 -1.64 -4.82
C ILE A 159 -5.70 -0.30 -4.10
N LEU A 160 -4.81 0.67 -4.32
CA LEU A 160 -4.93 2.02 -3.75
C LEU A 160 -5.66 2.97 -4.69
N ASN A 161 -5.37 2.87 -5.97
CA ASN A 161 -5.99 3.62 -7.06
C ASN A 161 -5.84 2.84 -8.37
N ASP A 162 -6.19 3.48 -9.49
CA ASP A 162 -6.23 2.84 -10.80
C ASP A 162 -4.86 2.42 -11.36
N ARG A 163 -3.74 2.84 -10.74
CA ARG A 163 -2.38 2.50 -11.18
C ARG A 163 -1.45 2.02 -10.09
N THR A 164 -1.96 1.81 -8.87
CA THR A 164 -1.09 1.60 -7.71
C THR A 164 -1.60 0.48 -6.82
N ILE A 165 -0.70 -0.47 -6.58
CA ILE A 165 -0.90 -1.57 -5.64
C ILE A 165 0.03 -1.38 -4.46
N LEU A 166 -0.50 -1.45 -3.25
CA LEU A 166 0.27 -1.53 -2.01
C LEU A 166 0.55 -2.99 -1.67
N THR A 167 1.79 -3.30 -1.31
CA THR A 167 2.19 -4.62 -0.83
C THR A 167 3.38 -4.49 0.12
N THR A 168 3.92 -5.61 0.60
CA THR A 168 5.16 -5.61 1.38
C THR A 168 6.37 -5.46 0.48
N ALA A 169 7.43 -4.81 0.99
CA ALA A 169 8.71 -4.74 0.27
C ALA A 169 9.29 -6.13 -0.02
N THR A 170 9.04 -7.10 0.87
CA THR A 170 9.41 -8.50 0.63
C THR A 170 8.79 -9.10 -0.61
N CYS A 171 7.52 -8.83 -0.88
CA CYS A 171 6.88 -9.27 -2.12
C CYS A 171 7.43 -8.46 -3.30
N ALA A 172 7.47 -7.13 -3.18
CA ALA A 172 7.89 -6.27 -4.28
C ALA A 172 9.36 -6.48 -4.73
N LEU A 173 10.21 -7.05 -3.87
CA LEU A 173 11.63 -7.30 -4.15
C LEU A 173 11.97 -8.79 -4.19
N ALA A 174 11.00 -9.68 -4.02
CA ALA A 174 11.24 -11.11 -4.09
C ALA A 174 11.70 -11.50 -5.50
N THR A 175 12.87 -12.10 -5.57
CA THR A 175 13.41 -12.62 -6.82
C THR A 175 14.27 -13.84 -6.53
N THR A 176 14.19 -14.83 -7.42
CA THR A 176 15.11 -15.96 -7.47
C THR A 176 15.76 -16.00 -8.85
N ASP A 177 16.66 -16.96 -9.09
CA ASP A 177 17.23 -17.18 -10.43
C ASP A 177 16.16 -17.55 -11.45
N THR A 178 15.10 -18.25 -11.01
CA THR A 178 14.03 -18.76 -11.86
C THR A 178 12.82 -17.82 -11.94
N TYR A 179 12.42 -17.19 -10.84
CA TYR A 179 11.20 -16.38 -10.77
C TYR A 179 11.51 -14.89 -10.61
N LYS A 180 10.91 -14.08 -11.49
CA LYS A 180 10.99 -12.62 -11.46
C LYS A 180 9.61 -12.00 -11.29
N LEU A 181 9.52 -10.94 -10.49
CA LEU A 181 8.31 -10.12 -10.39
C LEU A 181 7.90 -9.65 -11.78
N ASN A 182 6.63 -9.82 -12.14
CA ASN A 182 6.17 -9.62 -13.52
C ASN A 182 4.90 -8.77 -13.60
N SER A 183 3.85 -9.17 -12.89
CA SER A 183 2.52 -8.63 -13.13
C SER A 183 1.65 -8.60 -11.87
N VAL A 184 0.52 -7.93 -11.98
CA VAL A 184 -0.55 -7.91 -10.99
C VAL A 184 -1.83 -8.37 -11.66
N LEU A 185 -2.51 -9.36 -11.05
CA LEU A 185 -3.83 -9.82 -11.46
C LEU A 185 -4.89 -9.22 -10.52
N VAL A 186 -5.90 -8.56 -11.08
CA VAL A 186 -7.03 -7.97 -10.34
C VAL A 186 -8.36 -8.52 -10.85
N GLY A 187 -9.39 -8.49 -9.99
CA GLY A 187 -10.74 -8.95 -10.35
C GLY A 187 -10.95 -10.46 -10.25
N ASP A 188 -9.92 -11.22 -9.89
CA ASP A 188 -9.93 -12.66 -9.67
C ASP A 188 -10.65 -13.05 -8.37
N PHE A 189 -11.28 -14.22 -8.35
CA PHE A 189 -11.88 -14.83 -7.17
C PHE A 189 -11.51 -16.31 -7.07
N ASN A 190 -11.69 -17.10 -8.13
CA ASN A 190 -11.30 -18.51 -8.15
C ASN A 190 -10.15 -18.75 -9.12
N SER A 191 -9.02 -19.20 -8.57
CA SER A 191 -7.76 -19.35 -9.30
C SER A 191 -7.74 -20.36 -10.45
N GLN A 192 -8.83 -21.09 -10.70
CA GLN A 192 -8.98 -22.05 -11.80
C GLN A 192 -10.05 -21.67 -12.83
N THR A 193 -10.83 -20.62 -12.60
CA THR A 193 -11.91 -20.20 -13.50
C THR A 193 -11.77 -18.74 -13.89
N ASP A 194 -12.04 -18.42 -15.16
CA ASP A 194 -12.08 -17.04 -15.65
C ASP A 194 -12.97 -16.96 -16.90
N PRO A 195 -14.04 -16.15 -16.94
CA PRO A 195 -14.53 -15.31 -15.84
C PRO A 195 -15.14 -16.12 -14.70
N ASP A 196 -15.03 -15.60 -13.48
CA ASP A 196 -15.67 -16.17 -12.30
C ASP A 196 -17.18 -15.92 -12.29
N CYS A 197 -17.95 -16.93 -11.90
CA CYS A 197 -19.41 -16.88 -11.83
C CYS A 197 -19.91 -17.45 -10.50
N ASN A 198 -20.94 -16.83 -9.95
CA ASN A 198 -21.77 -17.41 -8.88
C ASN A 198 -23.23 -17.52 -9.36
N ILE A 199 -24.12 -17.95 -8.46
CA ILE A 199 -25.55 -18.11 -8.80
C ILE A 199 -26.27 -16.79 -9.15
N LEU A 200 -25.70 -15.64 -8.78
CA LEU A 200 -26.33 -14.32 -8.93
C LEU A 200 -25.83 -13.59 -10.18
N PHE A 201 -24.53 -13.67 -10.48
CA PHE A 201 -23.90 -13.00 -11.62
C PHE A 201 -22.53 -13.60 -11.96
N CYS A 202 -22.02 -13.26 -13.15
CA CYS A 202 -20.63 -13.46 -13.53
C CYS A 202 -19.87 -12.14 -13.48
N GLY A 203 -18.64 -12.19 -12.99
CA GLY A 203 -17.70 -11.07 -13.04
C GLY A 203 -17.21 -10.79 -14.46
N LEU A 204 -16.50 -9.68 -14.62
CA LEU A 204 -15.67 -9.48 -15.80
C LEU A 204 -14.41 -10.36 -15.69
N PRO A 205 -13.81 -10.78 -16.81
CA PRO A 205 -12.55 -11.52 -16.78
C PRO A 205 -11.49 -10.79 -15.97
N ALA A 206 -10.72 -11.53 -15.18
CA ALA A 206 -9.64 -10.97 -14.40
C ALA A 206 -8.62 -10.26 -15.31
N GLN A 207 -8.10 -9.12 -14.85
CA GLN A 207 -7.22 -8.28 -15.66
C GLN A 207 -5.79 -8.39 -15.14
N THR A 208 -4.87 -8.73 -16.04
CA THR A 208 -3.43 -8.74 -15.76
C THR A 208 -2.81 -7.42 -16.18
N HIS A 209 -2.09 -6.78 -15.27
CA HIS A 209 -1.37 -5.54 -15.49
C HIS A 209 0.13 -5.74 -15.31
N GLU A 210 0.92 -5.29 -16.29
CA GLU A 210 2.39 -5.24 -16.16
C GLU A 210 2.80 -4.19 -15.12
N ILE A 211 3.86 -4.49 -14.38
CA ILE A 211 4.46 -3.56 -13.43
C ILE A 211 5.45 -2.66 -14.17
N SER A 212 5.28 -1.35 -14.04
CA SER A 212 6.18 -0.33 -14.61
C SER A 212 7.43 -0.17 -13.75
N TYR A 213 7.24 0.07 -12.44
CA TYR A 213 8.32 0.17 -11.48
C TYR A 213 7.83 -0.06 -10.05
N VAL A 214 8.79 -0.29 -9.15
CA VAL A 214 8.58 -0.53 -7.72
C VAL A 214 9.08 0.67 -6.92
N VAL A 215 8.27 1.15 -5.98
CA VAL A 215 8.69 2.14 -4.98
C VAL A 215 8.73 1.45 -3.62
N LYS A 216 9.93 1.14 -3.12
CA LYS A 216 10.11 0.56 -1.78
C LYS A 216 10.32 1.67 -0.75
N HIS A 217 9.97 1.41 0.50
CA HIS A 217 10.36 2.33 1.57
C HIS A 217 11.89 2.49 1.61
N PRO A 218 12.44 3.72 1.69
CA PRO A 218 13.88 3.95 1.62
C PRO A 218 14.63 3.25 2.75
N GLU A 219 14.01 3.19 3.93
CA GLU A 219 14.56 2.54 5.13
C GLU A 219 14.16 1.06 5.28
N PHE A 220 13.69 0.39 4.22
CA PHE A 220 13.42 -1.04 4.28
C PHE A 220 14.68 -1.84 4.61
N ASP A 221 14.65 -2.64 5.68
CA ASP A 221 15.72 -3.52 6.10
C ASP A 221 15.34 -4.97 5.85
N ALA A 222 15.99 -5.65 4.91
CA ALA A 222 15.68 -7.03 4.55
C ALA A 222 16.04 -8.06 5.64
N GLN A 223 16.87 -7.72 6.62
CA GLN A 223 17.27 -8.65 7.69
C GLN A 223 16.22 -8.71 8.80
N THR A 224 15.72 -7.55 9.21
CA THR A 224 14.72 -7.42 10.28
C THR A 224 13.30 -7.29 9.72
N PHE A 225 13.18 -7.02 8.43
CA PHE A 225 11.97 -6.60 7.72
C PHE A 225 11.27 -5.41 8.39
N ARG A 226 12.07 -4.50 8.95
CA ARG A 226 11.60 -3.19 9.34
C ARG A 226 11.24 -2.39 8.08
N ASN A 227 10.18 -1.58 8.15
CA ASN A 227 9.69 -0.79 7.03
C ASN A 227 9.31 -1.65 5.81
N ASN A 228 8.65 -2.78 6.06
CA ASN A 228 8.28 -3.77 5.04
C ASN A 228 7.04 -3.32 4.24
N VAL A 229 7.19 -2.24 3.48
CA VAL A 229 6.13 -1.62 2.66
C VAL A 229 6.69 -1.18 1.31
N ALA A 230 5.93 -1.42 0.25
CA ALA A 230 6.26 -1.00 -1.12
C ALA A 230 5.01 -0.76 -1.96
N LEU A 231 5.15 0.03 -3.01
CA LEU A 231 4.14 0.29 -4.03
C LEU A 231 4.59 -0.33 -5.35
N LEU A 232 3.67 -1.01 -6.03
CA LEU A 232 3.83 -1.43 -7.42
C LEU A 232 3.06 -0.44 -8.29
N ARG A 233 3.78 0.26 -9.17
CA ARG A 233 3.18 1.16 -10.16
C ARG A 233 2.92 0.39 -11.44
N LEU A 234 1.67 0.37 -11.87
CA LEU A 234 1.25 -0.36 -13.06
C LEU A 234 1.54 0.44 -14.33
N LYS A 235 1.80 -0.27 -15.43
CA LYS A 235 2.06 0.32 -16.74
C LYS A 235 0.81 0.92 -17.39
N SER A 236 -0.36 0.36 -17.09
CA SER A 236 -1.68 0.80 -17.57
C SER A 236 -2.64 1.04 -16.40
N SER A 237 -3.61 1.94 -16.56
CA SER A 237 -4.72 2.06 -15.60
C SER A 237 -5.59 0.81 -15.65
N MET A 238 -6.02 0.35 -14.48
CA MET A 238 -7.13 -0.59 -14.34
C MET A 238 -8.47 0.14 -14.33
N ASN A 239 -9.53 -0.54 -14.78
CA ASN A 239 -10.89 -0.06 -14.65
C ASN A 239 -11.51 -0.58 -13.36
N PHE A 240 -12.21 0.28 -12.62
CA PHE A 240 -12.97 -0.17 -11.46
C PHE A 240 -14.29 -0.82 -11.87
N THR A 241 -14.59 -1.96 -11.25
CA THR A 241 -15.70 -2.86 -11.57
C THR A 241 -16.29 -3.42 -10.26
N VAL A 242 -17.28 -4.30 -10.34
CA VAL A 242 -17.80 -5.00 -9.15
C VAL A 242 -16.76 -5.88 -8.44
N THR A 243 -15.74 -6.36 -9.18
CA THR A 243 -14.64 -7.20 -8.65
C THR A 243 -13.34 -6.43 -8.48
N THR A 244 -13.29 -5.14 -8.84
CA THR A 244 -12.08 -4.31 -8.79
C THR A 244 -12.39 -2.93 -8.24
N GLN A 245 -11.98 -2.62 -7.02
CA GLN A 245 -12.20 -1.33 -6.34
C GLN A 245 -10.99 -0.97 -5.48
N PRO A 246 -10.74 0.32 -5.19
CA PRO A 246 -9.67 0.70 -4.28
C PRO A 246 -10.05 0.46 -2.81
N ILE A 247 -9.08 0.18 -1.94
CA ILE A 247 -9.24 0.13 -0.47
C ILE A 247 -9.00 1.51 0.15
N CYS A 248 -9.63 1.80 1.30
CA CYS A 248 -9.30 2.99 2.07
C CYS A 248 -8.13 2.73 3.03
N ILE A 249 -7.30 3.74 3.22
CA ILE A 249 -6.33 3.85 4.32
C ILE A 249 -6.80 4.96 5.23
N SER A 250 -6.67 4.79 6.54
CA SER A 250 -6.93 5.88 7.49
C SER A 250 -5.63 6.50 7.95
N THR A 251 -5.58 7.82 8.07
CA THR A 251 -4.48 8.51 8.77
C THR A 251 -4.63 8.47 10.29
N ASP A 252 -5.81 8.08 10.78
CA ASP A 252 -6.06 8.00 12.22
C ASP A 252 -5.58 6.67 12.79
N GLN A 253 -4.88 6.77 13.92
CA GLN A 253 -4.38 5.60 14.63
C GLN A 253 -5.50 4.86 15.41
N GLU A 254 -6.72 5.41 15.50
CA GLU A 254 -7.87 4.79 16.20
C GLU A 254 -8.37 3.49 15.55
N TYR A 255 -7.95 3.21 14.31
CA TYR A 255 -8.33 2.00 13.58
C TYR A 255 -7.47 0.78 13.95
N TYR A 256 -6.45 0.96 14.79
CA TYR A 256 -5.71 -0.13 15.42
C TYR A 256 -5.97 -0.12 16.93
N ASN A 257 -6.81 -1.04 17.40
CA ASN A 257 -7.07 -1.23 18.82
C ASN A 257 -6.92 -2.70 19.18
N ILE A 258 -6.10 -2.98 20.19
CA ILE A 258 -5.94 -4.33 20.74
C ILE A 258 -7.31 -4.90 21.12
N GLY A 259 -7.52 -6.18 20.83
CA GLY A 259 -8.76 -6.89 21.09
C GLY A 259 -9.84 -6.73 20.02
N ARG A 260 -9.71 -5.78 19.07
CA ARG A 260 -10.61 -5.70 17.91
C ARG A 260 -10.32 -6.82 16.92
N THR A 261 -11.37 -7.19 16.19
CA THR A 261 -11.29 -8.14 15.08
C THR A 261 -10.99 -7.43 13.78
N ALA A 262 -10.14 -8.04 12.96
CA ALA A 262 -9.86 -7.66 11.58
C ALA A 262 -9.93 -8.93 10.70
N ASN A 263 -9.99 -8.73 9.39
CA ASN A 263 -10.15 -9.80 8.42
C ASN A 263 -8.95 -9.82 7.49
N LEU A 264 -8.21 -10.92 7.46
CA LEU A 264 -7.15 -11.14 6.49
C LEU A 264 -7.75 -11.75 5.22
N ILE A 265 -7.55 -11.11 4.08
CA ILE A 265 -8.15 -11.54 2.81
C ILE A 265 -7.07 -11.97 1.83
N GLY A 266 -7.21 -13.13 1.19
CA GLY A 266 -6.26 -13.59 0.18
C GLY A 266 -6.53 -14.99 -0.33
N TRP A 267 -5.55 -15.57 -1.00
CA TRP A 267 -5.58 -16.94 -1.51
C TRP A 267 -4.42 -17.71 -0.92
N GLY A 268 -4.70 -18.88 -0.35
CA GLY A 268 -3.62 -19.62 0.24
C GLY A 268 -4.06 -20.87 0.94
N LYS A 269 -3.09 -21.45 1.60
CA LYS A 269 -3.28 -22.60 2.47
C LYS A 269 -3.40 -22.09 3.90
N MET A 270 -4.38 -22.58 4.65
CA MET A 270 -4.52 -22.31 6.07
C MET A 270 -3.85 -23.40 6.91
N SER A 271 -3.60 -23.12 8.18
CA SER A 271 -3.04 -24.10 9.12
C SER A 271 -3.86 -25.39 9.13
N ASN A 272 -3.19 -26.55 9.08
CA ASN A 272 -3.75 -27.91 9.08
C ASN A 272 -4.57 -28.34 7.86
N GLU A 273 -4.71 -27.49 6.85
CA GLU A 273 -5.26 -27.93 5.58
C GLU A 273 -4.20 -28.72 4.82
N LYS A 274 -4.63 -29.63 3.93
CA LYS A 274 -3.71 -30.36 3.06
C LYS A 274 -3.45 -29.59 1.78
N GLU A 275 -4.51 -29.05 1.21
CA GLU A 275 -4.51 -28.39 -0.09
C GLU A 275 -4.72 -26.89 0.05
N LYS A 276 -4.41 -26.17 -1.03
CA LYS A 276 -4.66 -24.74 -1.13
C LYS A 276 -6.09 -24.54 -1.61
N GLU A 277 -6.79 -23.61 -0.99
CA GLU A 277 -8.12 -23.22 -1.40
C GLU A 277 -8.06 -22.40 -2.69
N LEU A 278 -8.98 -22.72 -3.61
CA LEU A 278 -8.98 -22.15 -4.96
C LEU A 278 -9.60 -20.76 -4.98
N GLU A 279 -10.58 -20.53 -4.11
CA GLU A 279 -11.32 -19.28 -3.98
C GLU A 279 -10.64 -18.31 -3.00
N GLN A 280 -10.95 -17.03 -3.14
CA GLN A 280 -10.52 -16.00 -2.21
C GLN A 280 -11.16 -16.23 -0.84
N GLN A 281 -10.35 -16.21 0.21
CA GLN A 281 -10.80 -16.51 1.56
C GLN A 281 -10.70 -15.31 2.49
N ARG A 282 -11.46 -15.38 3.59
CA ARG A 282 -11.37 -14.49 4.74
C ARG A 282 -10.96 -15.28 5.98
N LEU A 283 -9.90 -14.83 6.63
CA LEU A 283 -9.51 -15.30 7.95
C LEU A 283 -9.84 -14.23 8.99
N THR A 284 -10.60 -14.60 10.01
CA THR A 284 -10.97 -13.70 11.11
C THR A 284 -9.82 -13.66 12.13
N MET A 285 -9.22 -12.50 12.32
CA MET A 285 -8.04 -12.31 13.16
C MET A 285 -8.35 -11.35 14.31
N LYS A 286 -7.98 -11.70 15.54
CA LYS A 286 -8.04 -10.80 16.69
C LYS A 286 -6.71 -10.07 16.83
N LEU A 287 -6.75 -8.74 16.90
CA LEU A 287 -5.57 -7.91 17.14
C LEU A 287 -5.07 -8.12 18.58
N LEU A 288 -3.78 -8.33 18.72
CA LEU A 288 -3.09 -8.62 19.97
C LEU A 288 -2.09 -7.52 20.32
N ALA A 289 -1.54 -7.60 21.54
CA ALA A 289 -0.39 -6.78 21.89
C ALA A 289 0.82 -7.23 21.06
N LYS A 290 1.73 -6.30 20.75
CA LYS A 290 2.91 -6.60 19.93
C LYS A 290 3.77 -7.70 20.56
N GLU A 291 3.80 -7.74 21.89
CA GLU A 291 4.54 -8.68 22.72
C GLU A 291 4.05 -10.12 22.56
N ASP A 292 2.78 -10.33 22.18
CA ASP A 292 2.21 -11.66 21.95
C ASP A 292 2.86 -12.36 20.73
N CYS A 293 3.40 -11.57 19.80
CA CYS A 293 4.22 -12.04 18.68
C CYS A 293 5.69 -12.28 19.09
N SER A 294 5.94 -12.69 20.34
CA SER A 294 7.27 -12.81 20.94
C SER A 294 8.24 -13.70 20.16
N ASN A 295 7.75 -14.71 19.43
CA ASN A 295 8.59 -15.60 18.62
C ASN A 295 9.35 -14.84 17.52
N TYR A 296 8.73 -13.83 16.90
CA TYR A 296 9.39 -13.00 15.90
C TYR A 296 10.35 -12.00 16.56
N LEU A 297 9.93 -11.39 17.66
CA LEU A 297 10.76 -10.45 18.42
C LEU A 297 12.06 -11.10 18.94
N LYS A 298 11.99 -12.33 19.47
CA LYS A 298 13.15 -13.11 19.93
C LYS A 298 14.13 -13.43 18.79
N ARG A 299 13.66 -13.47 17.55
CA ARG A 299 14.47 -13.67 16.34
C ARG A 299 15.05 -12.35 15.79
N GLY A 300 14.73 -11.21 16.40
CA GLY A 300 15.16 -9.89 15.95
C GLY A 300 14.35 -9.33 14.78
N LEU A 301 13.17 -9.90 14.51
CA LEU A 301 12.30 -9.46 13.43
C LEU A 301 11.39 -8.32 13.89
N SER A 302 11.11 -7.39 12.99
CA SER A 302 10.14 -6.32 13.21
C SER A 302 8.73 -6.89 13.30
N VAL A 303 8.00 -6.45 14.33
CA VAL A 303 6.57 -6.68 14.49
C VAL A 303 5.95 -5.32 14.66
N GLU A 304 5.00 -4.94 13.81
CA GLU A 304 4.32 -3.65 13.96
C GLU A 304 2.89 -3.86 14.45
N LEU A 305 2.18 -4.82 13.86
CA LEU A 305 0.95 -5.37 14.43
C LEU A 305 1.07 -6.87 14.64
N CYS A 306 0.35 -7.36 15.65
CA CYS A 306 0.22 -8.78 15.96
C CYS A 306 -1.25 -9.17 15.90
N ALA A 307 -1.58 -10.30 15.28
CA ALA A 307 -2.95 -10.81 15.27
C ALA A 307 -2.98 -12.34 15.30
N LEU A 308 -4.03 -12.90 15.88
CA LEU A 308 -4.25 -14.34 15.99
C LEU A 308 -5.65 -14.69 15.50
N GLY A 309 -5.75 -15.68 14.61
CA GLY A 309 -6.99 -16.25 14.12
C GLY A 309 -7.25 -17.63 14.72
N GLU A 310 -8.46 -18.14 14.48
CA GLU A 310 -8.76 -19.56 14.72
C GLU A 310 -8.06 -20.46 13.70
N GLN A 311 -7.88 -19.93 12.48
CA GLN A 311 -7.06 -20.49 11.42
C GLN A 311 -5.97 -19.47 11.08
N GLU A 312 -4.73 -19.95 10.92
CA GLU A 312 -3.61 -19.08 10.59
C GLU A 312 -3.25 -19.14 9.10
N PRO A 313 -2.84 -18.01 8.50
CA PRO A 313 -2.28 -18.01 7.16
C PRO A 313 -0.96 -18.77 7.14
N CYS A 314 -0.85 -19.77 6.27
CA CYS A 314 0.34 -20.61 6.16
C CYS A 314 1.16 -20.27 4.90
N SER A 315 0.57 -20.35 3.71
CA SER A 315 1.26 -20.02 2.46
C SER A 315 0.33 -19.33 1.48
N GLY A 316 0.85 -18.43 0.64
CA GLY A 316 0.07 -17.67 -0.34
C GLY A 316 -0.53 -16.35 0.17
N TYR A 317 -0.49 -16.11 1.48
CA TYR A 317 -1.04 -14.90 2.11
C TYR A 317 -0.02 -13.75 2.26
N SER A 318 1.21 -13.89 1.77
CA SER A 318 2.24 -12.84 1.91
C SER A 318 1.77 -11.53 1.28
N GLY A 319 1.84 -10.42 2.01
CA GLY A 319 1.34 -9.12 1.53
C GLY A 319 -0.18 -8.98 1.51
N SER A 320 -0.94 -10.01 1.90
CA SER A 320 -2.40 -9.96 1.96
C SER A 320 -2.90 -8.87 2.92
N PRO A 321 -3.97 -8.15 2.55
CA PRO A 321 -4.54 -7.10 3.37
C PRO A 321 -5.25 -7.65 4.61
N LEU A 322 -4.93 -7.06 5.75
CA LEU A 322 -5.70 -7.13 6.97
C LEU A 322 -6.62 -5.90 7.03
N VAL A 323 -7.93 -6.11 6.95
CA VAL A 323 -8.94 -5.05 6.85
C VAL A 323 -9.91 -5.02 8.03
N GLN A 324 -10.34 -3.83 8.41
CA GLN A 324 -11.47 -3.61 9.32
C GLN A 324 -12.63 -2.96 8.60
N LYS A 325 -13.86 -3.31 8.99
CA LYS A 325 -15.06 -2.74 8.41
C LYS A 325 -15.66 -1.70 9.35
N HIS A 326 -15.80 -0.47 8.88
CA HIS A 326 -16.41 0.65 9.60
C HIS A 326 -17.63 1.12 8.84
N GLY A 327 -18.82 0.82 9.37
CA GLY A 327 -20.07 0.97 8.63
C GLY A 327 -20.03 0.15 7.34
N ASN A 328 -20.08 0.83 6.19
CA ASN A 328 -19.99 0.21 4.88
C ASN A 328 -18.65 0.50 4.15
N THR A 329 -17.58 0.73 4.90
CA THR A 329 -16.24 1.00 4.35
C THR A 329 -15.23 0.03 4.96
N TYR A 330 -14.50 -0.67 4.10
CA TYR A 330 -13.31 -1.42 4.48
C TYR A 330 -12.11 -0.48 4.55
N ILE A 331 -11.34 -0.60 5.62
CA ILE A 331 -10.13 0.17 5.88
C ILE A 331 -8.99 -0.82 6.03
N LEU A 332 -7.92 -0.60 5.29
CA LEU A 332 -6.68 -1.35 5.38
C LEU A 332 -5.95 -0.96 6.66
N VAL A 333 -5.77 -1.93 7.56
CA VAL A 333 -5.06 -1.71 8.83
C VAL A 333 -3.67 -2.37 8.82
N GLY A 334 -3.49 -3.45 8.07
CA GLY A 334 -2.22 -4.14 8.02
C GLY A 334 -2.00 -4.90 6.73
N MET A 335 -0.77 -5.36 6.54
CA MET A 335 -0.41 -6.33 5.49
C MET A 335 0.39 -7.45 6.11
N LEU A 336 0.10 -8.70 5.75
CA LEU A 336 0.81 -9.84 6.32
C LEU A 336 2.29 -9.77 5.94
N SER A 337 3.15 -9.59 6.95
CA SER A 337 4.61 -9.61 6.77
C SER A 337 5.13 -11.03 6.95
N TYR A 338 4.68 -11.73 8.00
CA TYR A 338 5.01 -13.13 8.25
C TYR A 338 3.84 -13.87 8.88
N GLY A 339 3.46 -14.99 8.28
CA GLY A 339 2.52 -15.95 8.84
C GLY A 339 3.22 -16.99 9.72
N SER A 340 2.40 -17.79 10.39
CA SER A 340 2.87 -18.89 11.23
C SER A 340 3.39 -20.07 10.40
N ASP A 341 4.16 -20.95 11.03
CA ASP A 341 4.47 -22.26 10.44
C ASP A 341 3.17 -23.05 10.18
N CYS A 342 3.05 -23.65 9.00
CA CYS A 342 1.85 -24.40 8.58
C CYS A 342 1.43 -25.55 9.51
N ASN A 343 2.37 -26.05 10.32
CA ASN A 343 2.17 -27.18 11.22
C ASN A 343 1.90 -26.77 12.68
N LYS A 344 1.78 -25.46 12.96
CA LYS A 344 1.57 -24.94 14.31
C LYS A 344 0.30 -24.10 14.35
N GLN A 345 -0.64 -24.52 15.19
CA GLN A 345 -1.83 -23.74 15.50
C GLN A 345 -1.55 -22.70 16.59
N ASN A 346 -2.44 -21.72 16.70
CA ASN A 346 -2.46 -20.74 17.79
C ASN A 346 -1.15 -19.93 17.90
N LEU A 347 -0.45 -19.75 16.78
CA LEU A 347 0.71 -18.87 16.71
C LEU A 347 0.31 -17.58 16.01
N PRO A 348 0.41 -16.42 16.69
CA PRO A 348 0.08 -15.15 16.07
C PRO A 348 0.93 -14.88 14.83
N SER A 349 0.33 -14.14 13.90
CA SER A 349 0.94 -13.62 12.69
C SER A 349 1.36 -12.16 12.87
N ALA A 350 2.44 -11.76 12.21
CA ALA A 350 3.00 -10.40 12.29
C ALA A 350 2.73 -9.62 10.99
N PHE A 351 2.29 -8.38 11.15
CA PHE A 351 1.85 -7.52 10.05
C PHE A 351 2.62 -6.19 10.07
N THR A 352 2.79 -5.63 8.87
CA THR A 352 3.16 -4.22 8.67
C THR A 352 1.95 -3.34 9.02
N ASN A 353 2.14 -2.29 9.81
CA ASN A 353 1.08 -1.35 10.22
C ASN A 353 0.87 -0.29 9.12
N VAL A 354 -0.22 -0.38 8.37
CA VAL A 354 -0.44 0.50 7.21
C VAL A 354 -0.65 1.96 7.63
N GLN A 355 -1.34 2.22 8.74
CA GLN A 355 -1.52 3.60 9.23
C GLN A 355 -0.19 4.26 9.59
N GLY A 356 0.80 3.48 10.05
CA GLY A 356 2.15 3.96 10.34
C GLY A 356 2.89 4.52 9.10
N TYR A 357 2.47 4.09 7.90
CA TYR A 357 3.04 4.53 6.62
C TYR A 357 2.08 5.38 5.80
N ALA A 358 0.93 5.80 6.34
CA ALA A 358 -0.09 6.50 5.56
C ALA A 358 0.47 7.72 4.82
N SER A 359 1.29 8.54 5.49
CA SER A 359 1.95 9.71 4.88
C SER A 359 2.86 9.32 3.72
N TRP A 360 3.76 8.34 3.93
CA TRP A 360 4.66 7.85 2.89
C TRP A 360 3.89 7.26 1.71
N ILE A 361 2.81 6.52 1.98
CA ILE A 361 1.94 5.95 0.94
C ILE A 361 1.31 7.08 0.13
N MET A 362 0.69 8.07 0.77
CA MET A 362 0.03 9.19 0.07
C MET A 362 0.99 10.02 -0.79
N GLU A 363 2.23 10.21 -0.34
CA GLU A 363 3.25 10.96 -1.08
C GLU A 363 3.77 10.21 -2.31
N ASN A 364 3.70 8.87 -2.30
CA ASN A 364 4.33 8.02 -3.31
C ASN A 364 3.34 7.21 -4.15
N ALA A 365 2.03 7.28 -3.87
CA ALA A 365 0.95 6.53 -4.52
C ALA A 365 0.17 7.29 -5.60
#